data_AF-A0A5E7L0Z7-F1
#
_entry.id   AF-A0A5E7L0Z7-F1
#
_cell.length_a   1.000
_cell.length_b   1.000
_cell.length_c   1.000
_cell.angle_alpha   90.00
_cell.angle_beta   90.00
_cell.angle_gamma   90.00
#
_symmetry.space_group_name_H-M   'P 1'
#
loop_
_entity.id
_entity.type
_entity.pdbx_description
1 polymer ?
#
loop_
_entity_poly.entity_id
_entity_poly.type
_entity_poly.pdbx_seq_one_letter_code
_entity_poly.pdbx_strand_id
1 'polypeptide(L)'
;MKDSKAPKESLWNSLEFAKIVVGILTPAAIFYFTLLDNQRQTEQSESKASVVRQETQERERFVQVTKLRIALWSEISPLMNDLYCYFLYVGHWKEIAPEQVIATKRKLDRLISSNRPFFSPDFLKKYDAFMSSAFKTGTGWGEDAKLRSRPIRVQDKGREQMFERKDAKFFYNFVDNAEAIHIAYYDWLAYAAKEMDLVVEQPSKPGVPPQTGTNKGN
;
A
#
# COMPACT_ATOMS: atom_id res chain seq x y z
N MET A 1 -18.31 -83.91 74.12
CA MET A 1 -19.13 -83.68 72.91
C MET A 1 -19.78 -82.32 73.04
N LYS A 2 -19.57 -81.44 72.04
CA LYS A 2 -20.28 -80.17 71.76
C LYS A 2 -20.06 -79.00 72.72
N ASP A 3 -19.87 -77.75 72.31
CA ASP A 3 -19.61 -77.11 71.02
C ASP A 3 -19.12 -75.69 71.38
N SER A 4 -17.93 -75.30 70.95
CA SER A 4 -17.45 -73.91 71.10
C SER A 4 -18.12 -73.04 70.03
N LYS A 5 -19.02 -72.13 70.45
CA LYS A 5 -19.56 -71.09 69.56
C LYS A 5 -18.44 -70.09 69.22
N ALA A 6 -17.94 -70.15 67.99
CA ALA A 6 -17.15 -69.08 67.41
C ALA A 6 -18.01 -67.82 67.24
N PRO A 7 -17.48 -66.59 67.45
CA PRO A 7 -18.22 -65.38 67.22
C PRO A 7 -18.43 -65.18 65.71
N LYS A 8 -19.67 -64.95 65.29
CA LYS A 8 -20.00 -64.53 63.92
C LYS A 8 -19.47 -63.11 63.71
N GLU A 9 -18.34 -62.97 63.04
CA GLU A 9 -17.94 -61.66 62.49
C GLU A 9 -18.99 -61.24 61.47
N SER A 10 -19.61 -60.07 61.67
CA SER A 10 -20.61 -59.57 60.73
C SER A 10 -19.91 -59.20 59.42
N LEU A 11 -20.30 -59.88 58.35
CA LEU A 11 -19.95 -59.53 56.96
C LEU A 11 -20.27 -58.07 56.63
N TRP A 12 -21.17 -57.47 57.38
CA TRP A 12 -21.37 -56.02 57.50
C TRP A 12 -20.43 -55.45 58.56
N ASN A 13 -19.16 -55.31 58.21
CA ASN A 13 -18.21 -54.53 58.99
C ASN A 13 -18.18 -53.10 58.43
N SER A 14 -18.05 -52.09 59.28
CA SER A 14 -18.00 -50.66 58.90
C SER A 14 -16.97 -50.41 57.77
N LEU A 15 -15.92 -51.22 57.73
CA LEU A 15 -14.86 -51.19 56.73
C LEU A 15 -15.31 -51.59 55.31
N GLU A 16 -16.10 -52.65 55.15
CA GLU A 16 -16.58 -53.10 53.83
C GLU A 16 -17.63 -52.14 53.26
N PHE A 17 -18.50 -51.61 54.13
CA PHE A 17 -19.44 -50.56 53.75
C PHE A 17 -18.70 -49.27 53.31
N ALA A 18 -17.66 -48.87 54.04
CA ALA A 18 -16.84 -47.72 53.67
C ALA A 18 -16.17 -47.89 52.29
N LYS A 19 -15.68 -49.09 51.95
CA LYS A 19 -15.07 -49.37 50.63
C LYS A 19 -16.06 -49.20 49.48
N ILE A 20 -17.29 -49.70 49.63
CA ILE A 20 -18.33 -49.58 48.59
C ILE A 20 -18.72 -48.11 48.41
N VAL A 21 -18.92 -47.39 49.53
CA VAL A 21 -19.26 -45.98 49.50
C VAL A 21 -18.15 -45.18 48.81
N VAL A 22 -16.88 -45.38 49.19
CA VAL A 22 -15.73 -44.73 48.54
C VAL A 22 -15.64 -45.08 47.05
N GLY A 23 -15.89 -46.35 46.68
CA GLY A 23 -15.87 -46.80 45.30
C GLY A 23 -16.91 -46.10 44.40
N ILE A 24 -18.05 -45.68 44.95
CA ILE A 24 -19.10 -44.95 44.23
C ILE A 24 -18.88 -43.43 44.30
N LEU A 25 -18.47 -42.92 45.48
CA LEU A 25 -18.31 -41.48 45.70
C LEU A 25 -17.18 -40.89 44.85
N THR A 26 -16.09 -41.64 44.67
CA THR A 26 -14.91 -41.18 43.93
C THR A 26 -15.22 -40.86 42.46
N PRO A 27 -15.78 -41.79 41.64
CA PRO A 27 -16.15 -41.48 40.26
C PRO A 27 -17.27 -40.44 40.16
N ALA A 28 -18.23 -40.42 41.10
CA ALA A 28 -19.29 -39.41 41.13
C ALA A 28 -18.73 -37.99 41.38
N ALA A 29 -17.76 -37.85 42.28
CA ALA A 29 -17.07 -36.59 42.53
C ALA A 29 -16.29 -36.12 41.30
N ILE A 30 -15.51 -37.02 40.66
CA ILE A 30 -14.77 -36.71 39.43
C ILE A 30 -15.73 -36.23 38.34
N PHE A 31 -16.86 -36.92 38.12
CA PHE A 31 -17.85 -36.54 37.12
C PHE A 31 -18.44 -35.15 37.40
N TYR A 32 -18.78 -34.86 38.66
CA TYR A 32 -19.29 -33.55 39.08
C TYR A 32 -18.27 -32.43 38.86
N PHE A 33 -17.02 -32.63 39.25
CA PHE A 33 -15.94 -31.66 39.00
C PHE A 33 -15.70 -31.45 37.50
N THR A 34 -15.79 -32.51 36.70
CA THR A 34 -15.64 -32.44 35.23
C THR A 34 -16.74 -31.60 34.59
N LEU A 35 -17.99 -31.73 35.04
CA LEU A 35 -19.11 -30.92 34.53
C LEU A 35 -18.97 -29.44 34.86
N LEU A 36 -18.52 -29.11 36.07
CA LEU A 36 -18.27 -27.73 36.49
C LEU A 36 -17.10 -27.09 35.72
N ASP A 37 -16.04 -27.84 35.48
CA ASP A 37 -14.86 -27.34 34.78
C ASP A 37 -15.11 -27.17 33.28
N ASN A 38 -15.88 -28.08 32.66
CA ASN A 38 -16.27 -27.99 31.25
C ASN A 38 -16.99 -26.66 30.95
N GLN A 39 -17.93 -26.23 31.79
CA GLN A 39 -18.63 -24.95 31.60
C GLN A 39 -17.69 -23.74 31.61
N ARG A 40 -16.71 -23.71 32.52
CA ARG A 40 -15.73 -22.62 32.62
C ARG A 40 -14.76 -22.62 31.45
N GLN A 41 -14.38 -23.80 30.95
CA GLN A 41 -13.50 -23.92 29.80
C GLN A 41 -14.18 -23.46 28.51
N THR A 42 -15.48 -23.67 28.32
CA THR A 42 -16.22 -23.20 27.13
C THR A 42 -16.20 -21.67 27.04
N GLU A 43 -16.52 -20.96 28.12
CA GLU A 43 -16.54 -19.49 28.16
C GLU A 43 -15.14 -18.89 27.92
N GLN A 44 -14.09 -19.51 28.48
CA GLN A 44 -12.71 -19.10 28.24
C GLN A 44 -12.24 -19.42 26.82
N SER A 45 -12.74 -20.50 26.22
CA SER A 45 -12.41 -20.86 24.84
C SER A 45 -13.06 -19.91 23.84
N GLU A 46 -14.30 -19.46 24.08
CA GLU A 46 -15.01 -18.51 23.23
C GLU A 46 -14.38 -17.11 23.29
N SER A 47 -14.01 -16.65 24.48
CA SER A 47 -13.33 -15.36 24.68
C SER A 47 -11.93 -15.34 24.06
N LYS A 48 -11.14 -16.41 24.19
CA LYS A 48 -9.84 -16.52 23.51
C LYS A 48 -10.01 -16.66 21.99
N ALA A 49 -11.01 -17.41 21.53
CA ALA A 49 -11.28 -17.59 20.11
C ALA A 49 -11.71 -16.27 19.44
N SER A 50 -12.47 -15.40 20.12
CA SER A 50 -12.88 -14.11 19.57
C SER A 50 -11.71 -13.15 19.41
N VAL A 51 -10.79 -13.09 20.39
CA VAL A 51 -9.56 -12.29 20.30
C VAL A 51 -8.66 -12.78 19.17
N VAL A 52 -8.41 -14.09 19.07
CA VAL A 52 -7.61 -14.67 17.98
C VAL A 52 -8.24 -14.42 16.62
N ARG A 53 -9.58 -14.49 16.51
CA ARG A 53 -10.31 -14.16 15.27
C ARG A 53 -10.16 -12.68 14.90
N GLN A 54 -10.19 -11.76 15.88
CA GLN A 54 -9.98 -10.34 15.65
C GLN A 54 -8.55 -10.08 15.14
N GLU A 55 -7.53 -10.61 15.81
CA GLU A 55 -6.12 -10.45 15.39
C GLU A 55 -5.89 -11.03 13.98
N THR A 56 -6.49 -12.18 13.68
CA THR A 56 -6.40 -12.80 12.36
C THR A 56 -7.06 -11.92 11.30
N GLN A 57 -8.24 -11.38 11.58
CA GLN A 57 -8.96 -10.50 10.66
C GLN A 57 -8.21 -9.19 10.40
N GLU A 58 -7.59 -8.59 11.41
CA GLU A 58 -6.77 -7.38 11.25
C GLU A 58 -5.55 -7.64 10.38
N ARG A 59 -4.85 -8.77 10.60
CA ARG A 59 -3.72 -9.19 9.77
C ARG A 59 -4.14 -9.43 8.33
N GLU A 60 -5.26 -10.12 8.10
CA GLU A 60 -5.78 -10.35 6.75
C GLU A 60 -6.12 -9.05 6.04
N ARG A 61 -6.80 -8.11 6.71
CA ARG A 61 -7.09 -6.77 6.16
C ARG A 61 -5.82 -6.03 5.81
N PHE A 62 -4.83 -6.03 6.70
CA PHE A 62 -3.53 -5.40 6.44
C PHE A 62 -2.86 -5.99 5.20
N VAL A 63 -2.81 -7.32 5.09
CA VAL A 63 -2.23 -8.01 3.93
C VAL A 63 -2.98 -7.65 2.64
N GLN A 64 -4.31 -7.58 2.67
CA GLN A 64 -5.12 -7.20 1.51
C GLN A 64 -4.86 -5.76 1.06
N VAL A 65 -4.79 -4.81 2.01
CA VAL A 65 -4.46 -3.41 1.72
C VAL A 65 -3.06 -3.28 1.14
N THR A 66 -2.07 -3.98 1.70
CA THR A 66 -0.70 -3.98 1.18
C THR A 66 -0.62 -4.54 -0.23
N LYS A 67 -1.32 -5.65 -0.53
CA LYS A 67 -1.38 -6.20 -1.89
C LYS A 67 -1.98 -5.21 -2.89
N LEU A 68 -3.04 -4.50 -2.51
CA LEU A 68 -3.64 -3.49 -3.36
C LEU A 68 -2.69 -2.31 -3.61
N ARG A 69 -1.97 -1.85 -2.58
CA ARG A 69 -0.95 -0.80 -2.73
C ARG A 69 0.16 -1.22 -3.70
N ILE A 70 0.65 -2.46 -3.60
CA ILE A 70 1.66 -2.99 -4.52
C ILE A 70 1.14 -3.01 -5.96
N ALA A 71 -0.12 -3.43 -6.16
CA ALA A 71 -0.75 -3.43 -7.49
C ALA A 71 -0.93 -2.00 -8.04
N LEU A 72 -1.33 -1.04 -7.20
CA LEU A 72 -1.40 0.36 -7.61
C LEU A 72 -0.02 0.91 -7.96
N TRP A 73 1.01 0.51 -7.22
CA TRP A 73 2.38 0.94 -7.47
C TRP A 73 2.90 0.45 -8.83
N SER A 74 2.62 -0.79 -9.21
CA SER A 74 3.04 -1.32 -10.52
C SER A 74 2.39 -0.57 -11.68
N GLU A 75 1.24 0.06 -11.47
CA GLU A 75 0.58 0.92 -12.47
C GLU A 75 1.07 2.37 -12.43
N ILE A 76 1.29 2.93 -11.24
CA ILE A 76 1.66 4.35 -11.06
C ILE A 76 3.13 4.60 -11.40
N SER A 77 4.02 3.70 -10.99
CA SER A 77 5.47 3.91 -11.08
C SER A 77 5.97 4.12 -12.51
N PRO A 78 5.59 3.29 -13.51
CA PRO A 78 5.99 3.53 -14.90
C PRO A 78 5.50 4.89 -15.42
N LEU A 79 4.25 5.26 -15.14
CA LEU A 79 3.68 6.53 -15.60
C LEU A 79 4.38 7.74 -14.99
N MET A 80 4.73 7.67 -13.71
CA MET A 80 5.50 8.72 -13.04
C MET A 80 6.91 8.83 -13.62
N ASN A 81 7.54 7.71 -13.91
CA ASN A 81 8.84 7.67 -14.56
C ASN A 81 8.79 8.24 -15.99
N ASP A 82 7.75 7.96 -16.76
CA ASP A 82 7.58 8.52 -18.12
C ASP A 82 7.51 10.05 -18.08
N LEU A 83 6.78 10.61 -17.11
CA LEU A 83 6.75 12.06 -16.89
C LEU A 83 8.15 12.59 -16.54
N TYR A 84 8.84 11.95 -15.59
CA TYR A 84 10.20 12.34 -15.22
C TYR A 84 11.16 12.30 -16.41
N CYS A 85 11.17 11.20 -17.16
CA CYS A 85 11.97 11.00 -18.37
C CYS A 85 11.74 12.12 -19.38
N TYR A 86 10.47 12.46 -19.63
CA TYR A 86 10.11 13.55 -20.54
C TYR A 86 10.68 14.90 -20.10
N PHE A 87 10.53 15.27 -18.83
CA PHE A 87 10.97 16.58 -18.34
C PHE A 87 12.50 16.72 -18.23
N LEU A 88 13.20 15.63 -17.94
CA LEU A 88 14.67 15.62 -17.78
C LEU A 88 15.42 15.18 -19.04
N TYR A 89 14.73 14.84 -20.12
CA TYR A 89 15.32 14.38 -21.38
C TYR A 89 16.21 13.14 -21.21
N VAL A 90 15.74 12.18 -20.40
CA VAL A 90 16.45 10.92 -20.14
C VAL A 90 15.61 9.71 -20.55
N GLY A 91 16.27 8.58 -20.82
CA GLY A 91 15.59 7.36 -21.25
C GLY A 91 14.90 7.51 -22.61
N HIS A 92 13.65 7.05 -22.69
CA HIS A 92 12.85 7.03 -23.93
C HIS A 92 12.10 8.34 -24.20
N TRP A 93 12.51 9.47 -23.59
CA TRP A 93 11.82 10.75 -23.68
C TRP A 93 11.48 11.21 -25.11
N LYS A 94 12.31 10.84 -26.10
CA LYS A 94 12.12 11.21 -27.52
C LYS A 94 10.86 10.63 -28.11
N GLU A 95 10.39 9.51 -27.58
CA GLU A 95 9.22 8.75 -28.03
C GLU A 95 7.92 9.30 -27.43
N ILE A 96 8.02 10.12 -26.37
CA ILE A 96 6.88 10.68 -25.65
C ILE A 96 6.48 12.03 -26.26
N ALA A 97 5.28 12.13 -26.82
CA ALA A 97 4.70 13.36 -27.36
C ALA A 97 4.10 14.24 -26.25
N PRO A 98 4.04 15.58 -26.40
CA PRO A 98 3.57 16.47 -25.32
C PRO A 98 2.10 16.20 -24.94
N GLU A 99 1.28 15.82 -25.91
CA GLU A 99 -0.11 15.36 -25.71
C GLU A 99 -0.19 14.07 -24.89
N GLN A 100 0.75 13.14 -25.08
CA GLN A 100 0.84 11.93 -24.27
C GLN A 100 1.21 12.27 -22.83
N VAL A 101 2.08 13.25 -22.60
CA VAL A 101 2.42 13.73 -21.24
C VAL A 101 1.18 14.25 -20.50
N ILE A 102 0.34 15.03 -21.18
CA ILE A 102 -0.94 15.50 -20.62
C ILE A 102 -1.90 14.34 -20.36
N ALA A 103 -2.00 13.39 -21.27
CA ALA A 103 -2.82 12.18 -21.10
C ALA A 103 -2.33 11.33 -19.90
N THR A 104 -1.02 11.15 -19.76
CA THR A 104 -0.39 10.44 -18.64
C THR A 104 -0.67 11.13 -17.32
N LYS A 105 -0.57 12.47 -17.25
CA LYS A 105 -0.98 13.24 -16.07
C LYS A 105 -2.43 12.96 -15.70
N ARG A 106 -3.36 13.05 -16.65
CA ARG A 106 -4.79 12.78 -16.41
C ARG A 106 -5.04 11.36 -15.91
N LYS A 107 -4.34 10.39 -16.49
CA LYS A 107 -4.42 8.98 -16.07
C LYS A 107 -3.96 8.82 -14.62
N LEU A 108 -2.81 9.42 -14.27
CA LEU A 108 -2.29 9.43 -12.90
C LEU A 108 -3.26 10.13 -11.93
N ASP A 109 -3.75 11.32 -12.27
CA ASP A 109 -4.69 12.07 -11.42
C ASP A 109 -5.96 11.25 -11.15
N ARG A 110 -6.46 10.54 -12.16
CA ARG A 110 -7.60 9.62 -12.01
C ARG A 110 -7.27 8.45 -11.09
N LEU A 111 -6.15 7.77 -11.31
CA LEU A 111 -5.72 6.63 -10.49
C LEU A 111 -5.55 7.02 -9.03
N ILE A 112 -4.84 8.12 -8.75
CA ILE A 112 -4.59 8.62 -7.41
C ILE A 112 -5.87 9.09 -6.74
N SER A 113 -6.74 9.81 -7.46
CA SER A 113 -7.98 10.33 -6.90
C SER A 113 -8.99 9.22 -6.59
N SER A 114 -9.13 8.23 -7.47
CA SER A 114 -10.02 7.08 -7.26
C SER A 114 -9.55 6.17 -6.13
N ASN A 115 -8.24 6.06 -5.91
CA ASN A 115 -7.64 5.20 -4.90
C ASN A 115 -7.10 5.96 -3.68
N ARG A 116 -7.53 7.23 -3.50
CA ARG A 116 -7.04 8.12 -2.44
C ARG A 116 -7.03 7.49 -1.03
N PRO A 117 -8.04 6.71 -0.60
CA PRO A 117 -8.04 6.08 0.72
C PRO A 117 -6.89 5.10 0.98
N PHE A 118 -6.26 4.59 -0.07
CA PHE A 118 -5.16 3.63 0.04
C PHE A 118 -3.80 4.30 0.24
N PHE A 119 -3.67 5.61 0.02
CA PHE A 119 -2.42 6.33 0.14
C PHE A 119 -2.35 7.14 1.43
N SER A 120 -1.14 7.32 1.97
CA SER A 120 -0.94 8.22 3.10
C SER A 120 -1.09 9.69 2.68
N PRO A 121 -1.44 10.59 3.62
CA PRO A 121 -1.49 12.02 3.35
C PRO A 121 -0.15 12.60 2.86
N ASP A 122 0.97 12.09 3.36
CA ASP A 122 2.31 12.52 2.98
C ASP A 122 2.67 12.08 1.56
N PHE A 123 2.34 10.83 1.19
CA PHE A 123 2.50 10.35 -0.19
C PHE A 123 1.77 11.27 -1.16
N LEU A 124 0.51 11.59 -0.86
CA LEU A 124 -0.32 12.48 -1.68
C LEU A 124 0.30 13.88 -1.77
N LYS A 125 0.82 14.41 -0.66
CA LYS A 125 1.53 15.70 -0.64
C LYS A 125 2.77 15.70 -1.53
N LYS A 126 3.56 14.62 -1.53
CA LYS A 126 4.74 14.48 -2.40
C LYS A 126 4.36 14.33 -3.86
N TYR A 127 3.31 13.58 -4.17
CA TYR A 127 2.73 13.50 -5.51
C TYR A 127 2.28 14.88 -6.01
N ASP A 128 1.53 15.64 -5.20
CA ASP A 128 1.06 16.98 -5.55
C ASP A 128 2.25 17.97 -5.74
N ALA A 129 3.32 17.82 -4.96
CA ALA A 129 4.55 18.60 -5.12
C ALA A 129 5.23 18.32 -6.47
N PHE A 130 5.31 17.06 -6.89
CA PHE A 130 5.80 16.70 -8.23
C PHE A 130 4.88 17.24 -9.33
N MET A 131 3.56 17.06 -9.21
CA MET A 131 2.62 17.53 -10.24
C MET A 131 2.63 19.06 -10.38
N SER A 132 2.77 19.79 -9.29
CA SER A 132 2.86 21.26 -9.32
C SER A 132 4.20 21.78 -9.84
N SER A 133 5.30 21.02 -9.67
CA SER A 133 6.60 21.35 -10.23
C SER A 133 6.70 21.05 -11.73
N ALA A 134 5.99 20.02 -12.20
CA ALA A 134 5.95 19.61 -13.59
C ALA A 134 4.88 20.34 -14.43
N PHE A 135 3.75 20.72 -13.83
CA PHE A 135 2.61 21.28 -14.55
C PHE A 135 2.13 22.62 -13.99
N LYS A 136 1.62 23.47 -14.87
CA LYS A 136 0.84 24.66 -14.54
C LYS A 136 -0.63 24.33 -14.78
N THR A 137 -1.37 24.13 -13.71
CA THR A 137 -2.82 23.91 -13.70
C THR A 137 -3.58 25.26 -13.61
N GLY A 138 -4.90 25.23 -13.77
CA GLY A 138 -5.73 26.45 -13.63
C GLY A 138 -5.54 27.48 -14.74
N THR A 139 -5.30 27.02 -15.97
CA THR A 139 -5.01 27.85 -17.15
C THR A 139 -6.27 28.46 -17.79
N GLY A 140 -7.45 27.95 -17.45
CA GLY A 140 -8.75 28.37 -17.96
C GLY A 140 -9.79 27.27 -17.82
N TRP A 141 -11.06 27.60 -18.01
CA TRP A 141 -12.13 26.59 -18.05
C TRP A 141 -12.01 25.74 -19.32
N GLY A 142 -11.96 24.42 -19.17
CA GLY A 142 -11.79 23.49 -20.29
C GLY A 142 -10.38 23.42 -20.88
N GLU A 143 -9.43 24.20 -20.35
CA GLU A 143 -8.06 24.25 -20.84
C GLU A 143 -7.18 23.17 -20.20
N ASP A 144 -6.27 22.62 -21.00
CA ASP A 144 -5.30 21.63 -20.55
C ASP A 144 -4.26 22.28 -19.62
N ALA A 145 -3.72 21.47 -18.71
CA ALA A 145 -2.56 21.88 -17.92
C ALA A 145 -1.36 22.13 -18.85
N LYS A 146 -0.56 23.14 -18.56
CA LYS A 146 0.66 23.43 -19.33
C LYS A 146 1.87 22.77 -18.71
N LEU A 147 2.77 22.27 -19.55
CA LEU A 147 4.06 21.70 -19.18
C LEU A 147 5.01 22.81 -18.73
N ARG A 148 5.62 22.64 -17.56
CA ARG A 148 6.74 23.47 -17.05
C ARG A 148 8.05 23.06 -17.72
N SER A 149 8.09 23.27 -19.03
CA SER A 149 9.23 22.96 -19.89
C SER A 149 9.23 23.84 -21.15
N ARG A 150 10.22 23.62 -22.03
CA ARG A 150 10.37 24.28 -23.33
C ARG A 150 10.23 23.26 -24.46
N PRO A 151 9.74 23.68 -25.64
CA PRO A 151 9.75 22.83 -26.83
C PRO A 151 11.19 22.57 -27.29
N ILE A 152 11.66 21.33 -27.14
CA ILE A 152 13.03 20.94 -27.53
C ILE A 152 13.06 20.36 -28.93
N ARG A 153 12.13 19.47 -29.29
CA ARG A 153 12.12 18.89 -30.64
C ARG A 153 11.69 19.96 -31.64
N VAL A 154 12.27 19.90 -32.84
CA VAL A 154 11.82 20.72 -33.98
C VAL A 154 10.32 20.52 -34.24
N GLN A 155 9.81 19.31 -33.99
CA GLN A 155 8.40 18.96 -34.10
C GLN A 155 7.53 19.61 -33.01
N ASP A 156 8.08 19.87 -31.82
CA ASP A 156 7.41 20.52 -30.69
C ASP A 156 7.39 22.05 -30.83
N LYS A 157 8.34 22.62 -31.60
CA LYS A 157 8.46 24.07 -31.83
C LYS A 157 7.34 24.66 -32.70
N GLY A 158 6.48 23.80 -33.26
CA GLY A 158 5.47 24.18 -34.25
C GLY A 158 6.10 24.46 -35.62
N ARG A 159 5.41 24.12 -36.71
CA ARG A 159 5.66 24.72 -38.03
C ARG A 159 4.55 25.73 -38.25
N GLU A 160 4.92 26.94 -38.64
CA GLU A 160 4.02 28.06 -38.97
C GLU A 160 3.14 27.80 -40.22
N GLN A 161 3.15 26.58 -40.76
CA GLN A 161 2.43 26.24 -41.98
C GLN A 161 1.40 25.13 -41.76
N MET A 162 0.16 25.54 -42.06
CA MET A 162 -0.98 24.75 -42.50
C MET A 162 -1.75 23.92 -41.44
N PHE A 163 -2.76 24.62 -40.90
CA PHE A 163 -4.13 24.18 -40.58
C PHE A 163 -4.44 23.11 -39.52
N GLU A 164 -3.52 22.28 -39.00
CA GLU A 164 -3.94 21.25 -38.01
C GLU A 164 -2.98 20.97 -36.83
N ARG A 165 -1.99 21.83 -36.53
CA ARG A 165 -1.12 21.63 -35.35
C ARG A 165 -1.30 22.68 -34.26
N LYS A 166 -1.50 22.20 -33.03
CA LYS A 166 -1.48 22.98 -31.78
C LYS A 166 -0.10 23.63 -31.62
N ASP A 167 -0.05 24.95 -31.54
CA ASP A 167 1.18 25.72 -31.33
C ASP A 167 1.91 25.28 -30.06
N ALA A 168 3.23 25.47 -30.00
CA ALA A 168 4.01 25.20 -28.78
C ALA A 168 3.45 25.92 -27.53
N LYS A 169 2.80 27.08 -27.71
CA LYS A 169 2.12 27.82 -26.62
C LYS A 169 0.91 27.08 -26.02
N PHE A 170 0.37 26.09 -26.73
CA PHE A 170 -0.72 25.24 -26.27
C PHE A 170 -0.25 24.35 -25.13
N PHE A 171 0.90 23.68 -25.30
CA PHE A 171 1.40 22.71 -24.33
C PHE A 171 2.37 23.30 -23.30
N TYR A 172 3.20 24.27 -23.69
CA TYR A 172 4.29 24.72 -22.83
C TYR A 172 4.00 26.07 -22.17
N ASN A 173 4.53 26.27 -20.96
CA ASN A 173 4.55 27.57 -20.31
C ASN A 173 5.92 28.28 -20.40
N PHE A 174 6.90 27.64 -21.05
CA PHE A 174 8.27 28.14 -21.28
C PHE A 174 9.14 28.36 -20.03
N VAL A 175 8.67 27.92 -18.86
CA VAL A 175 9.43 27.89 -17.60
C VAL A 175 10.08 26.52 -17.48
N ASP A 176 11.41 26.45 -17.50
CA ASP A 176 12.14 25.21 -17.26
C ASP A 176 12.28 24.99 -15.75
N ASN A 177 11.64 23.94 -15.23
CA ASN A 177 11.64 23.59 -13.83
C ASN A 177 12.32 22.24 -13.55
N ALA A 178 13.21 21.79 -14.46
CA ALA A 178 13.89 20.49 -14.41
C ALA A 178 14.51 20.16 -13.04
N GLU A 179 15.11 21.14 -12.35
CA GLU A 179 15.68 20.94 -11.01
C GLU A 179 14.63 20.57 -9.97
N ALA A 180 13.57 21.37 -9.86
CA ALA A 180 12.50 21.11 -8.89
C ALA A 180 11.74 19.83 -9.22
N ILE A 181 11.61 19.48 -10.50
CA ILE A 181 11.01 18.22 -10.94
C ILE A 181 11.87 17.04 -10.50
N HIS A 182 13.20 17.12 -10.66
CA HIS A 182 14.11 16.08 -10.24
C HIS A 182 14.07 15.84 -8.73
N ILE A 183 14.17 16.91 -7.93
CA ILE A 183 14.06 16.82 -6.47
C ILE A 183 12.70 16.23 -6.07
N ALA A 184 11.59 16.75 -6.61
CA ALA A 184 10.25 16.29 -6.24
C ALA A 184 10.00 14.83 -6.63
N TYR A 185 10.54 14.36 -7.76
CA TYR A 185 10.42 12.98 -8.19
C TYR A 185 11.11 12.02 -7.23
N TYR A 186 12.36 12.30 -6.86
CA TYR A 186 13.11 11.44 -5.94
C TYR A 186 12.63 11.54 -4.50
N ASP A 187 12.08 12.69 -4.09
CA ASP A 187 11.38 12.83 -2.81
C ASP A 187 10.13 11.93 -2.75
N TRP A 188 9.36 11.91 -3.83
CA TRP A 188 8.19 11.04 -3.94
C TRP A 188 8.60 9.56 -3.98
N LEU A 189 9.62 9.21 -4.76
CA LEU A 189 10.10 7.84 -4.89
C LEU A 189 10.66 7.30 -3.56
N ALA A 190 11.43 8.11 -2.82
CA ALA A 190 11.95 7.75 -1.51
C ALA A 190 10.82 7.53 -0.50
N TYR A 191 9.76 8.34 -0.54
CA TYR A 191 8.61 8.15 0.33
C TYR A 191 7.81 6.89 -0.03
N ALA A 192 7.60 6.64 -1.32
CA ALA A 192 6.96 5.42 -1.79
C ALA A 192 7.76 4.17 -1.40
N ALA A 193 9.09 4.22 -1.52
CA ALA A 193 9.97 3.15 -1.07
C ALA A 193 9.83 2.90 0.43
N LYS A 194 9.79 3.95 1.25
CA LYS A 194 9.54 3.85 2.69
C LYS A 194 8.20 3.18 3.02
N GLU A 195 7.13 3.47 2.28
CA GLU A 195 5.84 2.78 2.45
C GLU A 195 5.88 1.29 2.11
N MET A 196 6.83 0.88 1.26
CA MET A 196 7.06 -0.50 0.85
C MET A 196 8.21 -1.19 1.61
N ASP A 197 8.79 -0.53 2.62
CA ASP A 197 9.96 -0.98 3.37
C ASP A 197 11.21 -1.24 2.49
N LEU A 198 11.39 -0.38 1.47
CA LEU A 198 12.51 -0.39 0.53
C LEU A 198 13.40 0.86 0.72
N VAL A 199 14.68 0.75 0.37
CA VAL A 199 15.65 1.86 0.40
C VAL A 199 15.94 2.33 -1.04
N VAL A 200 15.89 3.64 -1.27
CA VAL A 200 16.21 4.27 -2.57
C VAL A 200 17.26 5.35 -2.35
N GLU A 201 18.37 5.27 -3.09
CA GLU A 201 19.38 6.32 -3.16
C GLU A 201 19.01 7.36 -4.23
N GLN A 202 19.22 8.65 -3.95
CA GLN A 202 18.99 9.73 -4.92
C GLN A 202 20.27 9.99 -5.73
N PRO A 203 20.30 9.74 -7.05
CA PRO A 203 21.44 10.05 -7.89
C PRO A 203 21.50 11.55 -8.18
N SER A 204 22.67 12.03 -8.63
CA SER A 204 22.81 13.41 -9.11
C SER A 204 21.95 13.66 -10.36
N LYS A 205 21.52 14.91 -10.53
CA LYS A 205 20.69 15.32 -11.67
C LYS A 205 21.40 15.03 -13.00
N PRO A 206 20.70 14.44 -13.99
CA PRO A 206 21.24 14.27 -15.34
C PRO A 206 21.59 15.61 -16.00
N GLY A 207 22.70 15.64 -16.74
CA GLY A 207 23.09 16.82 -17.53
C GLY A 207 22.08 17.15 -18.64
N VAL A 208 21.90 18.44 -18.93
CA VAL A 208 21.01 18.92 -20.01
C VAL A 208 21.61 18.54 -21.37
N PRO A 209 20.86 17.94 -22.31
CA PRO A 209 21.38 17.64 -23.63
C PRO A 209 21.77 18.93 -24.38
N PRO A 210 22.83 18.90 -25.21
CA PRO A 210 23.24 20.07 -25.98
C PRO A 210 22.10 20.53 -26.90
N GLN A 211 21.74 21.82 -26.79
CA GLN A 211 20.77 22.48 -27.66
C GLN A 211 21.29 22.40 -29.09
N THR A 212 20.68 21.59 -29.95
CA THR A 212 21.05 21.52 -31.36
C THR A 212 20.67 22.84 -32.03
N GLY A 213 21.68 23.65 -32.38
CA GLY A 213 21.57 24.77 -33.30
C GLY A 213 21.61 26.17 -32.70
N THR A 214 22.75 26.58 -32.16
CA THR A 214 23.24 27.95 -32.43
C THR A 214 24.19 27.86 -33.61
N ASN A 215 23.64 27.97 -34.82
CA ASN A 215 24.44 28.27 -35.98
C ASN A 215 24.98 29.70 -35.77
N LYS A 216 26.18 29.82 -35.17
CA LYS A 216 26.94 31.06 -35.20
C LYS A 216 27.38 31.23 -36.65
N GLY A 217 26.58 31.97 -37.41
CA GLY A 217 26.98 32.46 -38.72
C GLY A 217 28.27 33.27 -38.58
N ASN A 218 29.28 32.87 -39.35
CA ASN A 218 30.31 33.76 -39.86
C ASN A 218 29.67 34.74 -40.85
#